data_AF-A0A5D2FZQ9-F1
#
_entry.id   AF-A0A5D2FZQ9-F1
#
_cell.length_a   1.000
_cell.length_b   1.000
_cell.length_c   1.000
_cell.angle_alpha   90.00
_cell.angle_beta   90.00
_cell.angle_gamma   90.00
#
_symmetry.space_group_name_H-M   'P 1'
#
loop_
_entity.id
_entity.type
_entity.pdbx_description
1 polymer ?
#
loop_
_entity_poly.entity_id
_entity_poly.type
_entity_poly.pdbx_seq_one_letter_code
_entity_poly.pdbx_strand_id
1 'polypeptide(L)'
;MVLGAAAPLTSNPPARVIYLIRGLASEETREQSLDVLCKNRLTYDNLAVLLWKSFGTMSVLLQIITSAYRALSSDGLTEKALTQVYNAIALFQVHSSTFIFVFIC
;
A
#
# COMPACT_ATOMS: atom_id res chain seq x y z
N MET A 1 -11.21 -22.96 -5.17
CA MET A 1 -11.06 -22.68 -6.62
C MET A 1 -10.66 -21.23 -6.78
N VAL A 2 -9.38 -21.01 -7.09
CA VAL A 2 -8.80 -19.69 -7.37
C VAL A 2 -9.34 -19.25 -8.72
N LEU A 3 -10.10 -18.15 -8.77
CA LEU A 3 -10.55 -17.55 -10.03
C LEU A 3 -9.71 -16.30 -10.28
N GLY A 4 -8.62 -16.51 -11.01
CA GLY A 4 -7.97 -15.45 -11.76
C GLY A 4 -8.93 -14.97 -12.85
N ALA A 5 -9.43 -13.74 -12.70
CA ALA A 5 -10.11 -13.02 -13.76
C ALA A 5 -9.35 -11.71 -13.99
N ALA A 6 -8.43 -11.75 -14.94
CA ALA A 6 -7.84 -10.56 -15.54
C ALA A 6 -8.95 -9.84 -16.32
N ALA A 7 -9.58 -8.84 -15.70
CA ALA A 7 -10.58 -8.01 -16.35
C ALA A 7 -9.93 -6.93 -17.24
N PRO A 8 -10.47 -6.64 -18.44
CA PRO A 8 -9.93 -5.66 -19.37
C PRO A 8 -10.05 -4.22 -18.85
N LEU A 9 -9.02 -3.43 -19.16
CA LEU A 9 -8.84 -2.03 -18.80
C LEU A 9 -9.93 -1.15 -19.44
N THR A 10 -10.96 -0.78 -18.69
CA THR A 10 -11.96 0.23 -19.10
C THR A 10 -12.11 1.31 -18.02
N SER A 11 -11.60 2.50 -18.34
CA SER A 11 -12.04 3.87 -17.94
C SER A 11 -12.45 4.22 -16.49
N ASN A 12 -12.19 3.40 -15.47
CA ASN A 12 -12.51 3.75 -14.07
C ASN A 12 -11.26 3.68 -13.16
N PRO A 13 -10.44 4.74 -13.10
CA PRO A 13 -9.26 4.77 -12.24
C PRO A 13 -9.52 4.54 -10.73
N PRO A 14 -10.68 4.86 -10.11
CA PRO A 14 -10.85 4.64 -8.67
C PRO A 14 -11.22 3.19 -8.28
N ALA A 15 -11.97 2.43 -9.09
CA ALA A 15 -12.42 1.09 -8.70
C ALA A 15 -11.25 0.09 -8.51
N ARG A 16 -10.24 0.18 -9.38
CA ARG A 16 -9.04 -0.66 -9.30
C ARG A 16 -8.20 -0.34 -8.07
N VAL A 17 -8.05 0.94 -7.74
CA VAL A 17 -7.36 1.39 -6.54
C VAL A 17 -8.05 0.88 -5.28
N ILE A 18 -9.38 1.00 -5.19
CA ILE A 18 -10.15 0.49 -4.05
C ILE A 18 -9.98 -1.03 -3.90
N TYR A 19 -9.97 -1.78 -5.00
CA TYR A 19 -9.72 -3.22 -4.98
C TYR A 19 -8.31 -3.55 -4.44
N LEU A 20 -7.29 -2.83 -4.90
CA LEU A 20 -5.91 -2.98 -4.40
C LEU A 20 -5.81 -2.64 -2.91
N ILE A 21 -6.47 -1.57 -2.47
CA ILE A 21 -6.49 -1.18 -1.05
C ILE A 21 -7.15 -2.27 -0.21
N ARG A 22 -8.25 -2.85 -0.68
CA ARG A 22 -8.88 -4.01 -0.01
C ARG A 22 -7.98 -5.23 -0.01
N GLY A 23 -7.20 -5.42 -1.08
CA GLY A 23 -6.17 -6.46 -1.18
C GLY A 23 -5.02 -6.33 -0.18
N LEU A 24 -4.81 -5.15 0.42
CA LEU A 24 -3.83 -4.96 1.51
C LEU A 24 -4.25 -5.68 2.81
N ALA A 25 -5.55 -5.91 3.02
CA ALA A 25 -6.05 -6.56 4.24
C ALA A 25 -5.76 -8.07 4.29
N SER A 26 -5.54 -8.71 3.14
CA SER A 26 -5.24 -10.14 3.05
C SER A 26 -3.74 -10.37 2.91
N GLU A 27 -3.16 -11.24 3.73
CA GLU A 27 -1.72 -11.46 3.78
C GLU A 27 -1.14 -11.96 2.45
N GLU A 28 -1.90 -12.77 1.71
CA GLU A 28 -1.53 -13.37 0.43
C GLU A 28 -1.46 -12.35 -0.71
N THR A 29 -2.41 -11.41 -0.75
CA THR A 29 -2.50 -10.40 -1.83
C THR A 29 -1.86 -9.06 -1.46
N ARG A 30 -1.52 -8.87 -0.18
CA ARG A 30 -0.97 -7.62 0.37
C ARG A 30 0.28 -7.20 -0.36
N GLU A 31 1.24 -8.10 -0.55
CA GLU A 31 2.52 -7.78 -1.19
C GLU A 31 2.36 -7.25 -2.61
N GLN A 32 1.63 -7.99 -3.46
CA GLN A 32 1.35 -7.56 -4.83
C GLN A 32 0.56 -6.26 -4.88
N SER A 33 -0.44 -6.12 -4.01
CA SER A 33 -1.27 -4.91 -3.96
C SER A 33 -0.44 -3.69 -3.56
N LEU A 34 0.46 -3.85 -2.60
CA LEU A 34 1.32 -2.79 -2.07
C LEU A 34 2.37 -2.36 -3.09
N ASP A 35 2.97 -3.31 -3.83
CA ASP A 35 3.90 -3.02 -4.92
C ASP A 35 3.20 -2.22 -6.05
N VAL A 36 2.02 -2.66 -6.48
CA VAL A 36 1.25 -1.96 -7.52
C VAL A 36 0.81 -0.56 -7.05
N LEU A 37 0.35 -0.41 -5.81
CA LEU A 37 0.01 0.89 -5.24
C LEU A 37 1.23 1.81 -5.15
N CYS A 38 2.38 1.30 -4.73
CA CYS A 38 3.63 2.05 -4.64
C CYS A 38 4.11 2.54 -6.02
N LYS A 39 3.99 1.71 -7.06
CA LYS A 39 4.32 2.09 -8.44
C LYS A 39 3.40 3.18 -9.00
N ASN A 40 2.11 3.13 -8.66
CA ASN A 40 1.11 4.09 -9.12
C ASN A 40 0.94 5.29 -8.18
N ARG A 41 1.82 5.46 -7.18
CA ARG A 41 1.67 6.46 -6.12
C ARG A 41 1.67 7.92 -6.59
N LEU A 42 2.30 8.19 -7.73
CA LEU A 42 2.34 9.50 -8.40
C LEU A 42 1.32 9.62 -9.54
N THR A 43 0.74 8.50 -9.97
CA THR A 43 -0.24 8.46 -11.07
C THR A 43 -1.62 8.93 -10.61
N TYR A 44 -1.86 8.87 -9.30
CA TYR A 44 -3.14 9.19 -8.67
C TYR A 44 -2.91 10.18 -7.53
N ASP A 45 -3.03 11.49 -7.79
CA ASP A 45 -2.96 12.53 -6.75
C ASP A 45 -3.94 12.30 -5.59
N ASN A 46 -5.11 11.70 -5.89
CA ASN A 46 -6.13 11.38 -4.89
C ASN A 46 -5.88 10.04 -4.16
N LEU A 47 -4.78 9.35 -4.44
CA LEU A 47 -4.48 8.04 -3.84
C LEU A 47 -4.29 8.14 -2.34
N ALA A 48 -3.58 9.17 -1.88
CA ALA A 48 -3.39 9.41 -0.46
C ALA A 48 -4.75 9.57 0.25
N VAL A 49 -5.62 10.42 -0.30
CA VAL A 49 -6.96 10.63 0.25
C VAL A 49 -7.78 9.33 0.28
N LEU A 50 -7.71 8.52 -0.77
CA LEU A 50 -8.42 7.23 -0.85
C LEU A 50 -7.89 6.19 0.14
N LEU A 51 -6.57 6.10 0.29
CA LEU A 51 -5.91 5.24 1.28
C LEU A 51 -6.29 5.64 2.72
N TRP A 52 -6.33 6.95 3.02
CA TRP A 52 -6.75 7.47 4.31
C TRP A 52 -8.22 7.22 4.62
N LYS A 53 -9.09 7.41 3.62
CA LYS A 53 -10.53 7.14 3.74
C LYS A 53 -10.85 5.64 3.92
N SER A 54 -9.92 4.77 3.53
CA SER A 54 -10.12 3.32 3.64
C SER A 54 -9.79 2.82 5.04
N PHE A 55 -10.76 2.13 5.65
CA PHE A 55 -10.63 1.62 7.01
C PHE A 55 -9.59 0.49 7.09
N GLY A 56 -8.69 0.55 8.06
CA GLY A 56 -7.69 -0.49 8.33
C GLY A 56 -6.40 -0.41 7.51
N THR A 57 -6.34 0.42 6.46
CA THR A 57 -5.13 0.58 5.63
C THR A 57 -3.93 1.09 6.44
N MET A 58 -4.14 2.08 7.31
CA MET A 58 -3.09 2.58 8.19
C MET A 58 -2.63 1.55 9.22
N SER A 59 -3.56 0.73 9.74
CA SER A 59 -3.22 -0.37 10.66
C SER A 59 -2.36 -1.43 9.98
N VAL A 60 -2.66 -1.80 8.73
CA VAL A 60 -1.85 -2.73 7.93
C VAL A 60 -0.45 -2.17 7.68
N LEU A 61 -0.35 -0.88 7.33
CA LEU A 61 0.94 -0.22 7.11
C LEU A 61 1.80 -0.25 8.38
N LEU A 62 1.19 0.08 9.53
CA LEU A 62 1.85 0.02 10.84
C LEU A 62 2.26 -1.40 11.21
N GLN A 63 1.44 -2.38 10.86
CA GLN A 63 1.72 -3.80 11.09
C GLN A 63 2.93 -4.27 10.27
N ILE A 64 3.07 -3.79 9.02
CA ILE A 64 4.27 -4.08 8.21
C ILE A 64 5.52 -3.52 8.87
N ILE A 65 5.50 -2.26 9.33
CA ILE A 65 6.64 -1.63 9.99
C ILE A 65 7.01 -2.34 11.30
N THR A 66 6.02 -2.66 12.13
CA THR A 66 6.24 -3.39 13.39
C THR A 66 6.69 -4.84 13.16
N SER A 67 6.23 -5.49 12.08
CA SER A 67 6.72 -6.82 11.69
C SER A 67 8.20 -6.79 11.27
N ALA A 68 8.63 -5.71 10.61
CA ALA A 68 10.03 -5.48 10.26
C ALA A 68 10.91 -5.39 11.51
N TYR A 69 10.43 -4.68 12.54
CA TYR A 69 11.16 -4.54 13.79
C TYR A 69 11.35 -5.89 14.49
N ARG A 70 10.31 -6.75 14.48
CA ARG A 70 10.42 -8.12 14.99
C ARG A 70 11.41 -8.97 14.19
N ALA A 71 11.41 -8.83 12.85
CA ALA A 71 12.36 -9.54 11.99
C ALA A 71 13.81 -9.06 12.22
N LEU A 72 14.00 -7.76 12.46
CA LEU A 72 15.29 -7.16 12.82
C LEU A 72 15.82 -7.73 14.16
N SER A 73 14.94 -7.88 15.16
CA SER A 73 15.31 -8.49 16.45
C SER A 73 15.59 -9.99 16.38
N SER A 74 15.14 -10.67 15.32
CA SER A 74 15.31 -12.12 15.14
C SER A 74 16.46 -12.49 14.20
N ASP A 75 17.21 -11.51 13.67
CA ASP A 75 18.31 -11.71 12.69
C ASP A 75 17.87 -12.40 11.37
N GLY A 76 16.56 -12.42 11.10
CA GLY A 76 15.93 -13.11 9.98
C GLY A 76 15.40 -12.16 8.90
N LEU A 77 16.21 -11.19 8.48
CA LEU A 77 15.80 -10.22 7.46
C LEU A 77 15.83 -10.85 6.06
N THR A 78 14.68 -11.34 5.63
CA THR A 78 14.47 -11.77 4.25
C THR A 78 14.35 -10.54 3.34
N GLU A 79 15.03 -10.51 2.19
CA GLU A 79 14.91 -9.41 1.19
C GLU A 79 13.46 -9.05 0.89
N LYS A 80 12.61 -10.07 0.83
CA LYS A 80 11.15 -9.94 0.65
C LYS A 80 10.49 -9.03 1.69
N ALA A 81 10.86 -9.17 2.96
CA ALA A 81 10.32 -8.33 4.04
C ALA A 81 10.79 -6.88 3.90
N LEU A 82 12.06 -6.66 3.51
CA LEU A 82 12.61 -5.33 3.27
C LEU A 82 11.89 -4.60 2.14
N THR A 83 11.61 -5.29 1.02
CA THR A 83 10.87 -4.70 -0.11
C THR A 83 9.45 -4.30 0.28
N GLN A 84 8.76 -5.15 1.05
CA GLN A 84 7.42 -4.83 1.54
C GLN A 84 7.42 -3.60 2.46
N VAL A 85 8.39 -3.52 3.36
CA VAL A 85 8.54 -2.41 4.32
C VAL A 85 8.91 -1.12 3.59
N TYR A 86 9.85 -1.18 2.64
CA TYR A 86 10.20 -0.03 1.81
C TYR A 86 9.01 0.49 1.02
N ASN A 87 8.24 -0.41 0.38
CA ASN A 87 7.04 -0.03 -0.37
C ASN A 87 5.98 0.58 0.55
N ALA A 88 5.83 0.09 1.79
CA ALA A 88 4.93 0.63 2.79
C ALA A 88 5.35 2.05 3.24
N ILE A 89 6.65 2.24 3.49
CA ILE A 89 7.22 3.55 3.83
C ILE A 89 7.06 4.54 2.66
N ALA A 90 7.29 4.10 1.42
CA ALA A 90 7.13 4.93 0.24
C ALA A 90 5.68 5.41 0.06
N LEU A 91 4.68 4.56 0.33
CA LEU A 91 3.27 4.95 0.35
C LEU A 91 2.94 5.92 1.50
N PHE A 92 3.58 5.77 2.66
CA PHE A 92 3.43 6.70 3.78
C PHE A 92 4.06 8.07 3.49
N GLN A 93 5.20 8.10 2.82
CA GLN A 93 5.89 9.32 2.39
C GLN A 93 5.03 10.15 1.43
N VAL A 94 4.26 9.51 0.54
CA VAL A 94 3.33 10.21 -0.36
C VAL A 94 2.23 10.94 0.41
N HIS A 95 1.69 10.32 1.47
CA HIS A 95 0.78 11.04 2.36
C HIS A 95 1.45 12.27 2.96
N SER A 96 2.67 12.12 3.51
CA SER A 96 3.40 13.22 4.14
C SER A 96 3.69 14.37 3.17
N SER A 97 4.09 14.04 1.94
CA SER A 97 4.39 15.02 0.89
C SER A 97 3.15 15.82 0.47
N THR A 98 2.00 15.16 0.32
CA THR A 98 0.72 15.84 0.05
C THR A 98 0.19 16.55 1.30
N PHE A 99 0.42 16.02 2.52
CA PHE A 99 -0.01 16.63 3.78
C PHE A 99 0.69 17.96 4.04
N ILE A 100 1.98 18.06 3.74
CA ILE A 100 2.73 19.31 3.86
C ILE A 100 2.14 20.39 2.95
N PHE A 101 1.71 20.03 1.74
CA PHE A 101 1.06 20.98 0.83
C PHE A 101 -0.37 21.37 1.27
N VAL A 102 -1.09 20.45 1.93
CA VAL A 102 -2.47 20.68 2.42
C VAL A 102 -2.49 21.37 3.80
N PHE A 103 -1.42 21.31 4.60
CA PHE A 103 -1.31 22.00 5.89
C PHE A 103 -0.65 23.38 5.79
N ILE A 104 -0.01 23.73 4.67
CA ILE A 104 0.64 25.03 4.43
C ILE A 104 -0.15 25.96 3.47
N CYS A 105 -1.20 25.46 2.81
CA CYS A 105 -2.21 26.29 2.13
C CYS A 105 -3.47 26.42 2.99
#